data_AF-A0ABD1BNH3-F1
#
_entry.id   AF-A0ABD1BNH3-F1
#
_cell.length_a   1.000
_cell.length_b   1.000
_cell.length_c   1.000
_cell.angle_alpha   90.00
_cell.angle_beta   90.00
_cell.angle_gamma   90.00
#
_symmetry.space_group_name_H-M   'P 1'
#
loop_
_entity.id
_entity.type
_entity.pdbx_description
1 polymer ?
#
loop_
_entity_poly.entity_id
_entity_poly.type
_entity_poly.pdbx_seq_one_letter_code
_entity_poly.pdbx_strand_id
1 'polypeptide(L)'
;MITASHKKVSDSGIKVSDPSGGMLSKKWEPFANQIANASSLGELVSLIREFMEKEDITIGEKSAEVWLGRDTRPSGESLLRAAEIVVGSILGSVAIDIGILTTPQLHWMVRAKNKSLKATENYYFDNMSASFRFLIDLIPMSGNNELEMSKLLVDGANGVGGQKIEEVRGSLTNLDLEIRNTGRDGGVLNESVGADLCRKKRFCL
;
A
#
# COMPACT_ATOMS: atom_id res chain seq x y z
N MET A 1 0.55 4.75 4.54
CA MET A 1 0.83 3.30 4.46
C MET A 1 1.68 2.88 5.64
N ILE A 2 1.23 1.91 6.44
CA ILE A 2 2.01 1.30 7.51
C ILE A 2 2.58 -0.01 6.99
N THR A 3 3.89 -0.04 6.73
CA THR A 3 4.61 -1.20 6.21
C THR A 3 6.12 -0.99 6.29
N ALA A 4 6.87 -2.08 6.43
CA ALA A 4 8.31 -2.12 6.18
C ALA A 4 8.72 -2.93 4.94
N SER A 5 7.77 -3.22 4.03
CA SER A 5 8.03 -3.91 2.76
C SER A 5 8.78 -5.25 2.99
N HIS A 6 9.96 -5.43 2.39
CA HIS A 6 10.78 -6.64 2.44
C HIS A 6 11.51 -6.88 3.78
N LYS A 7 11.37 -6.00 4.76
CA LYS A 7 12.02 -6.14 6.08
C LYS A 7 11.43 -7.31 6.88
N LYS A 8 12.12 -7.73 7.94
CA LYS A 8 11.68 -8.82 8.84
C LYS A 8 10.36 -8.44 9.52
N VAL A 9 9.53 -9.42 9.89
CA VAL A 9 8.20 -9.21 10.51
C VAL A 9 8.22 -8.30 11.75
N SER A 10 9.33 -8.29 12.51
CA SER A 10 9.52 -7.45 13.69
C SER A 10 9.67 -5.96 13.40
N ASP A 11 10.06 -5.61 12.17
CA ASP A 11 10.23 -4.22 11.75
C ASP A 11 8.89 -3.64 11.31
N SER A 12 8.75 -2.31 11.34
CA SER A 12 7.62 -1.61 10.71
C SER A 12 8.04 -0.22 10.27
N GLY A 13 7.13 0.51 9.66
CA GLY A 13 7.40 1.85 9.15
C GLY A 13 6.15 2.51 8.62
N ILE A 14 6.26 3.82 8.38
CA ILE A 14 5.20 4.63 7.79
C ILE A 14 5.73 5.25 6.50
N LYS A 15 4.92 5.22 5.46
CA LYS A 15 5.13 5.93 4.20
C LYS A 15 3.93 6.81 3.91
N VAL A 16 4.20 8.03 3.46
CA VAL A 16 3.19 9.02 3.09
C VAL A 16 3.08 9.08 1.57
N SER A 17 1.85 9.14 1.07
CA SER A 17 1.54 9.34 -0.35
C SER A 17 0.92 10.72 -0.54
N ASP A 18 1.39 11.45 -1.54
CA ASP A 18 0.83 12.73 -1.95
C ASP A 18 -0.57 12.56 -2.59
N PRO A 19 -1.38 13.62 -2.71
CA PRO A 19 -2.73 13.55 -3.29
C PRO A 19 -2.80 12.94 -4.70
N SER A 20 -1.69 13.00 -5.45
CA SER A 20 -1.57 12.39 -6.78
C SER A 20 -1.46 10.86 -6.75
N GLY A 21 -1.31 10.24 -5.57
CA GLY A 21 -0.85 8.86 -5.40
C GLY A 21 0.66 8.70 -5.56
N GLY A 22 1.42 9.79 -5.68
CA GLY A 22 2.88 9.77 -5.68
C GLY A 22 3.45 9.54 -4.27
N MET A 23 4.77 9.39 -4.18
CA MET A 23 5.48 9.50 -2.89
C MET A 23 5.37 10.93 -2.37
N LEU A 24 5.49 11.11 -1.05
CA LEU A 24 5.63 12.42 -0.43
C LEU A 24 6.69 13.27 -1.16
N SER A 25 6.37 14.54 -1.38
CA SER A 25 7.31 15.52 -1.90
C SER A 25 8.62 15.51 -1.09
N LYS A 26 9.76 15.37 -1.78
CA LYS A 26 11.10 15.41 -1.16
C LYS A 26 11.35 16.68 -0.34
N LYS A 27 10.64 17.78 -0.64
CA LYS A 27 10.73 19.03 0.13
C LYS A 27 10.23 18.87 1.57
N TRP A 28 9.34 17.91 1.83
CA TRP A 28 8.72 17.66 3.13
C TRP A 28 9.44 16.56 3.93
N GLU A 29 10.34 15.78 3.31
CA GLU A 29 11.13 14.74 4.00
C GLU A 29 12.00 15.31 5.14
N PRO A 30 12.68 16.47 5.00
CA PRO A 30 13.44 17.06 6.11
C PRO A 30 12.55 17.42 7.31
N PHE A 31 11.36 17.94 7.07
CA PHE A 31 10.40 18.27 8.13
C PHE A 31 9.92 17.00 8.85
N ALA A 32 9.55 15.97 8.10
CA ALA A 32 9.17 14.67 8.67
C ALA A 32 10.30 14.09 9.56
N ASN A 33 11.56 14.24 9.15
CA ASN A 33 12.70 13.83 9.95
C ASN A 33 12.87 14.67 11.22
N GLN A 34 12.66 15.99 11.15
CA GLN A 34 12.77 16.87 12.33
C GLN A 34 11.71 16.52 13.38
N ILE A 35 10.44 16.40 13.00
CA ILE A 35 9.36 16.08 13.96
C ILE A 35 9.53 14.69 14.58
N ALA A 36 10.10 13.73 13.84
CA ALA A 36 10.38 12.39 14.34
C ALA A 36 11.52 12.36 15.37
N ASN A 37 12.42 13.36 15.34
CA ASN A 37 13.58 13.47 16.24
C ASN A 37 13.42 14.58 17.29
N ALA A 38 12.24 15.20 17.40
CA ALA A 38 11.99 16.22 18.42
C ALA A 38 12.21 15.63 19.82
N SER A 39 13.01 16.30 20.64
CA SER A 39 13.43 15.83 21.96
C SER A 39 12.39 16.12 23.05
N SER A 40 11.38 16.93 22.75
CA SER A 40 10.28 17.26 23.66
C SER A 40 8.99 17.60 22.91
N LEU A 41 7.86 17.54 23.62
CA LEU A 41 6.57 17.99 23.09
C LEU A 41 6.57 19.48 22.72
N GLY A 42 7.27 20.32 23.49
CA GLY A 42 7.38 21.75 23.20
C GLY A 42 8.11 22.02 21.90
N GLU A 43 9.22 21.32 21.66
CA GLU A 43 9.97 21.37 20.41
C GLU A 43 9.12 20.88 19.22
N LEU A 44 8.43 19.74 19.38
CA LEU A 44 7.53 19.22 18.35
C LEU A 44 6.47 20.25 17.94
N VAL A 45 5.83 20.90 18.91
CA VAL A 45 4.82 21.94 18.63
C VAL A 45 5.44 23.16 17.96
N SER A 46 6.66 23.59 18.34
CA SER A 46 7.37 24.69 17.68
C SER A 46 7.64 24.38 16.21
N LEU A 47 8.22 23.20 15.94
CA LEU A 47 8.54 22.74 14.58
C LEU A 47 7.28 22.71 13.69
N ILE A 48 6.16 22.22 14.22
CA ILE A 48 4.88 22.20 13.50
C ILE A 48 4.42 23.63 13.18
N ARG A 49 4.47 24.56 14.13
CA ARG A 49 4.07 25.97 13.90
C ARG A 49 4.96 26.66 12.87
N GLU A 50 6.27 26.52 12.99
CA GLU A 50 7.23 27.07 12.03
C GLU A 50 6.99 26.54 10.61
N PHE A 51 6.70 25.24 10.49
CA PHE A 51 6.38 24.63 9.21
C PHE A 51 5.06 25.15 8.63
N MET A 52 4.03 25.31 9.46
CA MET A 52 2.76 25.89 9.05
C MET A 52 2.91 27.32 8.54
N GLU A 53 3.68 28.16 9.25
CA GLU A 53 3.96 29.54 8.81
C GLU A 53 4.74 29.57 7.49
N LYS A 54 5.75 28.71 7.36
CA LYS A 54 6.58 28.63 6.15
C LYS A 54 5.81 28.19 4.91
N GLU A 55 4.92 27.21 5.04
CA GLU A 55 4.17 26.63 3.93
C GLU A 55 2.77 27.26 3.76
N ASP A 56 2.47 28.33 4.51
CA ASP A 56 1.18 29.03 4.50
C ASP A 56 -0.02 28.10 4.76
N ILE A 57 0.14 27.20 5.75
CA ILE A 57 -0.87 26.20 6.12
C ILE A 57 -1.77 26.79 7.21
N THR A 58 -3.07 26.90 6.90
CA THR A 58 -4.09 27.33 7.87
C THR A 58 -4.84 26.13 8.43
N ILE A 59 -5.05 26.12 9.75
CA ILE A 59 -5.97 25.20 10.42
C ILE A 59 -7.34 25.87 10.44
N GLY A 60 -8.37 25.22 9.89
CA GLY A 60 -9.69 25.84 9.76
C GLY A 60 -10.77 24.90 9.24
N GLU A 61 -11.85 25.46 8.69
CA GLU A 61 -13.07 24.74 8.32
C GLU A 61 -12.90 23.66 7.23
N LYS A 62 -11.81 23.73 6.43
CA LYS A 62 -11.54 22.72 5.40
C LYS A 62 -11.07 21.43 6.05
N SER A 63 -11.84 20.35 5.86
CA SER A 63 -11.50 19.07 6.45
C SER A 63 -10.30 18.42 5.78
N ALA A 64 -9.22 18.15 6.51
CA ALA A 64 -8.12 17.34 6.00
C ALA A 64 -8.49 15.86 6.14
N GLU A 65 -8.51 15.12 5.03
CA GLU A 65 -8.87 13.70 5.00
C GLU A 65 -7.59 12.87 4.79
N VAL A 66 -7.23 12.02 5.76
CA VAL A 66 -6.01 11.20 5.71
C VAL A 66 -6.39 9.72 5.65
N TRP A 67 -6.10 9.08 4.53
CA TRP A 67 -6.38 7.65 4.32
C TRP A 67 -5.23 6.80 4.85
N LEU A 68 -5.56 5.88 5.76
CA LEU A 68 -4.61 5.01 6.45
C LEU A 68 -4.83 3.56 6.00
N GLY A 69 -3.78 2.90 5.55
CA GLY A 69 -3.79 1.48 5.24
C GLY A 69 -2.51 0.82 5.73
N ARG A 70 -2.57 -0.47 6.00
CA ARG A 70 -1.46 -1.26 6.57
C ARG A 70 -1.24 -2.57 5.84
N ASP A 71 -0.05 -3.15 6.00
CA ASP A 71 0.19 -4.55 5.63
C ASP A 71 -0.24 -5.51 6.76
N THR A 72 0.16 -6.78 6.64
CA THR A 72 -0.21 -7.87 7.56
C THR A 72 0.67 -7.96 8.82
N ARG A 73 1.57 -6.99 9.06
CA ARG A 73 2.45 -7.03 10.25
C ARG A 73 1.63 -6.94 11.55
N PRO A 74 1.98 -7.72 12.59
CA PRO A 74 1.29 -7.64 13.88
C PRO A 74 1.31 -6.25 14.52
N SER A 75 2.41 -5.51 14.37
CA SER A 75 2.55 -4.14 14.90
C SER A 75 1.69 -3.11 14.15
N GLY A 76 1.11 -3.48 13.01
CA GLY A 76 0.35 -2.58 12.14
C GLY A 76 -0.87 -1.99 12.83
N GLU A 77 -1.56 -2.78 13.66
CA GLU A 77 -2.77 -2.35 14.37
C GLU A 77 -2.49 -1.25 15.41
N SER A 78 -1.43 -1.43 16.21
CA SER A 78 -1.03 -0.39 17.18
C SER A 78 -0.57 0.90 16.49
N LEU A 79 0.12 0.79 15.36
CA LEU A 79 0.60 1.95 14.60
C LEU A 79 -0.55 2.68 13.89
N LEU A 80 -1.55 1.93 13.42
CA LEU A 80 -2.78 2.48 12.84
C LEU A 80 -3.51 3.33 13.88
N ARG A 81 -3.77 2.76 15.06
CA ARG A 81 -4.42 3.50 16.16
C ARG A 81 -3.65 4.74 16.58
N ALA A 82 -2.32 4.67 16.63
CA ALA A 82 -1.49 5.84 16.92
C ALA A 82 -1.65 6.93 15.84
N ALA A 83 -1.67 6.56 14.56
CA ALA A 83 -1.89 7.50 13.46
C ALA A 83 -3.29 8.12 13.49
N GLU A 84 -4.33 7.34 13.80
CA GLU A 84 -5.70 7.85 13.95
C GLU A 84 -5.81 8.90 15.06
N ILE A 85 -5.20 8.64 16.22
CA ILE A 85 -5.17 9.58 17.34
C ILE A 85 -4.48 10.89 16.94
N VAL A 86 -3.31 10.81 16.28
CA VAL A 86 -2.56 11.99 15.86
C VAL A 86 -3.36 12.81 14.84
N VAL A 87 -3.93 12.18 13.81
CA VAL A 87 -4.75 12.88 12.82
C VAL A 87 -5.99 13.49 13.48
N GLY A 88 -6.69 12.74 14.33
CA GLY A 88 -7.88 13.22 15.03
C GLY A 88 -7.61 14.32 16.06
N SER A 89 -6.36 14.51 16.49
CA SER A 89 -5.96 15.60 17.38
C SER A 89 -5.85 16.97 16.67
N ILE A 90 -5.83 16.98 15.33
CA ILE A 90 -5.74 18.19 14.52
C ILE A 90 -7.16 18.65 14.17
N LEU A 91 -7.51 19.89 14.55
CA LEU A 91 -8.83 20.45 14.30
C LEU A 91 -9.18 20.39 12.79
N GLY A 92 -10.36 19.86 12.48
CA GLY A 92 -10.84 19.70 11.10
C GLY A 92 -10.26 18.48 10.37
N SER A 93 -9.35 17.71 10.96
CA SER A 93 -8.78 16.53 10.30
C SER A 93 -9.55 15.25 10.64
N VAL A 94 -9.62 14.32 9.68
CA VAL A 94 -10.22 13.00 9.85
C VAL A 94 -9.29 11.93 9.31
N ALA A 95 -9.08 10.87 10.10
CA ALA A 95 -8.43 9.66 9.66
C ALA A 95 -9.48 8.68 9.12
N ILE A 96 -9.20 8.10 7.96
CA ILE A 96 -10.03 7.06 7.35
C ILE A 96 -9.19 5.79 7.27
N ASP A 97 -9.47 4.81 8.13
CA ASP A 97 -8.91 3.47 7.99
C ASP A 97 -9.55 2.77 6.78
N ILE A 98 -8.70 2.38 5.83
CA ILE A 98 -9.07 1.60 4.65
C ILE A 98 -8.51 0.18 4.69
N GLY A 99 -8.00 -0.23 5.84
CA GLY A 99 -7.72 -1.62 6.19
C GLY A 99 -6.40 -2.17 5.66
N ILE A 100 -6.40 -3.48 5.41
CA ILE A 100 -5.24 -4.25 4.98
C ILE A 100 -5.11 -4.18 3.47
N LEU A 101 -4.06 -3.51 2.99
CA LEU A 101 -3.83 -3.24 1.58
C LEU A 101 -2.37 -3.48 1.19
N THR A 102 -2.14 -3.73 -0.08
CA THR A 102 -0.82 -3.56 -0.68
C THR A 102 -0.47 -2.06 -0.75
N THR A 103 0.82 -1.72 -0.79
CA THR A 103 1.23 -0.32 -1.00
C THR A 103 0.66 0.27 -2.30
N PRO A 104 0.71 -0.42 -3.47
CA PRO A 104 0.11 0.11 -4.69
C PRO A 104 -1.40 0.37 -4.61
N GLN A 105 -2.16 -0.46 -3.88
CA GLN A 105 -3.59 -0.24 -3.66
C GLN A 105 -3.84 1.09 -2.94
N LEU A 106 -3.15 1.36 -1.83
CA LEU A 106 -3.29 2.65 -1.12
C LEU A 106 -2.98 3.83 -2.05
N HIS A 107 -1.85 3.77 -2.78
CA HIS A 107 -1.46 4.83 -3.70
C HIS A 107 -2.51 5.08 -4.79
N TRP A 108 -3.07 4.00 -5.36
CA TRP A 108 -4.14 4.11 -6.34
C TRP A 108 -5.43 4.69 -5.73
N MET A 109 -5.81 4.26 -4.53
CA MET A 109 -7.02 4.72 -3.84
C MET A 109 -6.94 6.21 -3.51
N VAL A 110 -5.79 6.67 -2.99
CA VAL A 110 -5.52 8.11 -2.74
C VAL A 110 -5.66 8.91 -4.03
N ARG A 111 -5.05 8.46 -5.14
CA ARG A 111 -5.17 9.12 -6.45
C ARG A 111 -6.60 9.14 -6.96
N ALA A 112 -7.31 8.02 -6.86
CA ALA A 112 -8.69 7.89 -7.33
C ALA A 112 -9.61 8.85 -6.56
N LYS A 113 -9.49 8.89 -5.24
CA LYS A 113 -10.26 9.79 -4.36
C LYS A 113 -10.04 11.26 -4.71
N ASN A 114 -8.78 11.68 -4.87
CA ASN A 114 -8.44 13.06 -5.23
C ASN A 114 -8.83 13.45 -6.67
N LYS A 115 -9.14 12.47 -7.52
CA LYS A 115 -9.73 12.68 -8.85
C LYS A 115 -11.25 12.52 -8.86
N SER A 116 -11.89 12.42 -7.70
CA SER A 116 -13.33 12.19 -7.56
C SER A 116 -13.82 10.90 -8.25
N LEU A 117 -12.96 9.88 -8.30
CA LEU A 117 -13.28 8.53 -8.79
C LEU A 117 -13.64 7.60 -7.62
N LYS A 118 -14.29 6.47 -7.95
CA LYS A 118 -14.56 5.42 -6.96
C LYS A 118 -13.25 4.82 -6.45
N ALA A 119 -12.91 5.06 -5.19
CA ALA A 119 -11.65 4.67 -4.56
C ALA A 119 -11.81 3.46 -3.63
N THR A 120 -12.46 2.39 -4.10
CA THR A 120 -12.68 1.16 -3.32
C THR A 120 -11.77 0.04 -3.80
N GLU A 121 -11.41 -0.90 -2.92
CA GLU A 121 -10.59 -2.06 -3.27
C GLU A 121 -11.19 -2.90 -4.43
N ASN A 122 -12.50 -3.17 -4.41
CA ASN A 122 -13.15 -3.89 -5.52
C ASN A 122 -12.98 -3.17 -6.85
N TYR A 123 -13.11 -1.83 -6.86
CA TYR A 123 -12.91 -1.05 -8.09
C TYR A 123 -11.45 -1.06 -8.55
N TYR A 124 -10.47 -1.14 -7.65
CA TYR A 124 -9.06 -1.37 -8.01
C TYR A 124 -8.90 -2.70 -8.75
N PHE A 125 -9.47 -3.77 -8.21
CA PHE A 125 -9.44 -5.10 -8.80
C PHE A 125 -10.16 -5.16 -10.16
N ASP A 126 -11.39 -4.64 -10.24
CA ASP A 126 -12.17 -4.61 -11.47
C ASP A 126 -11.42 -3.90 -12.60
N ASN A 127 -10.80 -2.74 -12.32
CA ASN A 127 -10.02 -2.01 -13.32
C ASN A 127 -8.80 -2.81 -13.81
N MET A 128 -8.07 -3.46 -12.88
CA MET A 128 -6.89 -4.23 -13.22
C MET A 128 -7.25 -5.48 -14.04
N SER A 129 -8.25 -6.26 -13.59
CA SER A 129 -8.71 -7.46 -14.28
C SER A 129 -9.34 -7.17 -15.63
N ALA A 130 -10.15 -6.11 -15.75
CA ALA A 130 -10.73 -5.70 -17.03
C ALA A 130 -9.65 -5.27 -18.02
N SER A 131 -8.67 -4.47 -17.56
CA SER A 131 -7.56 -4.02 -18.41
C SER A 131 -6.69 -5.19 -18.86
N PHE A 132 -6.42 -6.15 -17.96
CA PHE A 132 -5.70 -7.37 -18.30
C PHE A 132 -6.44 -8.19 -19.36
N ARG A 133 -7.74 -8.43 -19.18
CA ARG A 133 -8.56 -9.15 -20.17
C ARG A 133 -8.53 -8.47 -21.53
N PHE A 134 -8.69 -7.14 -21.60
CA PHE A 134 -8.60 -6.42 -22.87
C PHE A 134 -7.25 -6.60 -23.57
N LEU A 135 -6.15 -6.68 -22.82
CA LEU A 135 -4.83 -6.96 -23.41
C LEU A 135 -4.73 -8.39 -23.94
N ILE A 136 -5.31 -9.37 -23.24
CA ILE A 136 -5.35 -10.77 -23.71
C ILE A 136 -6.21 -10.90 -24.98
N ASP A 137 -7.35 -10.22 -25.04
CA ASP A 137 -8.25 -10.26 -26.21
C ASP A 137 -7.61 -9.69 -27.49
N LEU A 138 -6.53 -8.90 -27.36
CA LEU A 138 -5.76 -8.37 -28.50
C LEU A 138 -4.73 -9.37 -29.07
N ILE A 139 -4.49 -10.50 -28.40
CA ILE A 139 -3.56 -11.52 -28.90
C ILE A 139 -4.21 -12.24 -30.08
N PRO A 140 -3.62 -12.18 -31.29
CA PRO A 140 -4.22 -12.79 -32.47
C PRO A 140 -4.21 -14.32 -32.36
N MET A 141 -5.40 -14.91 -32.30
CA MET A 141 -5.58 -16.37 -32.34
C MET A 141 -5.17 -16.88 -33.72
N SER A 142 -3.96 -17.44 -33.82
CA SER A 142 -3.40 -17.95 -35.07
C SER A 142 -3.67 -19.46 -35.18
N GLY A 143 -4.74 -19.84 -35.90
CA GLY A 143 -5.09 -21.25 -36.17
C GLY A 143 -5.77 -21.99 -35.01
N ASN A 144 -5.83 -23.33 -35.10
CA ASN A 144 -6.45 -24.25 -34.12
C ASN A 144 -5.71 -24.35 -32.76
N ASN A 145 -4.72 -23.50 -32.51
CA ASN A 145 -3.99 -23.50 -31.26
C ASN A 145 -4.69 -22.55 -30.28
N GLU A 146 -5.40 -23.12 -29.31
CA GLU A 146 -5.78 -22.41 -28.09
C GLU A 146 -4.55 -21.69 -27.53
N LEU A 147 -4.75 -20.47 -27.01
CA LEU A 147 -3.73 -19.73 -26.28
C LEU A 147 -3.08 -20.68 -25.25
N GLU A 148 -1.79 -20.97 -25.40
CA GLU A 148 -1.12 -21.90 -24.49
C GLU A 148 -1.03 -21.24 -23.12
N MET A 149 -1.93 -21.68 -22.23
CA MET A 149 -2.08 -21.14 -20.88
C MET A 149 -0.91 -21.62 -20.03
N SER A 150 0.19 -20.87 -20.04
CA SER A 150 1.34 -21.19 -19.21
C SER A 150 0.97 -21.06 -17.74
N LYS A 151 1.25 -22.11 -16.95
CA LYS A 151 1.11 -22.07 -15.50
C LYS A 151 2.00 -21.00 -14.89
N LEU A 152 1.41 -20.07 -14.16
CA LEU A 152 2.09 -19.00 -13.45
C LEU A 152 2.08 -19.29 -11.94
N LEU A 153 3.26 -19.51 -11.39
CA LEU A 153 3.47 -19.66 -9.96
C LEU A 153 3.78 -18.30 -9.33
N VAL A 154 3.06 -17.95 -8.26
CA VAL A 154 3.23 -16.70 -7.52
C VAL A 154 3.56 -16.99 -6.07
N ASP A 155 4.74 -16.58 -5.63
CA ASP A 155 5.13 -16.54 -4.22
C ASP A 155 4.61 -15.26 -3.55
N GLY A 156 3.61 -15.40 -2.67
CA GLY A 156 2.98 -14.32 -1.93
C GLY A 156 3.82 -13.76 -0.77
N ALA A 157 5.01 -14.30 -0.52
CA ALA A 157 5.95 -13.90 0.53
C ALA A 157 5.37 -13.89 1.96
N ASN A 158 4.29 -14.64 2.19
CA ASN A 158 3.44 -14.60 3.37
C ASN A 158 2.92 -13.20 3.71
N GLY A 159 2.78 -12.34 2.70
CA GLY A 159 2.36 -10.96 2.84
C GLY A 159 0.99 -10.67 2.24
N VAL A 160 0.56 -9.42 2.44
CA VAL A 160 -0.73 -8.93 1.92
C VAL A 160 -0.91 -9.16 0.42
N GLY A 161 0.15 -9.11 -0.38
CA GLY A 161 0.07 -9.36 -1.83
C GLY A 161 -0.44 -10.76 -2.17
N GLY A 162 0.01 -11.78 -1.43
CA GLY A 162 -0.49 -13.16 -1.59
C GLY A 162 -1.96 -13.29 -1.25
N GLN A 163 -2.44 -12.55 -0.24
CA GLN A 163 -3.86 -12.53 0.12
C GLN A 163 -4.70 -11.84 -0.96
N LYS A 164 -4.22 -10.72 -1.52
CA LYS A 164 -4.95 -9.95 -2.52
C LYS A 164 -5.01 -10.62 -3.88
N ILE A 165 -3.96 -11.35 -4.29
CA ILE A 165 -4.02 -12.11 -5.55
C ILE A 165 -4.99 -13.31 -5.47
N GLU A 166 -5.13 -13.94 -4.30
CA GLU A 166 -6.16 -14.96 -4.07
C GLU A 166 -7.58 -14.37 -4.23
N GLU A 167 -7.83 -13.16 -3.71
CA GLU A 167 -9.13 -12.49 -3.83
C GLU A 167 -9.55 -12.24 -5.29
N VAL A 168 -8.58 -11.96 -6.19
CA VAL A 168 -8.86 -11.68 -7.62
C VAL A 168 -8.65 -12.87 -8.55
N ARG A 169 -8.26 -14.03 -8.02
CA ARG A 169 -7.94 -15.22 -8.81
C ARG A 169 -9.07 -15.59 -9.77
N GLY A 170 -10.32 -15.51 -9.31
CA GLY A 170 -11.51 -15.80 -10.12
C GLY A 170 -11.72 -14.86 -11.31
N SER A 171 -11.15 -13.65 -11.27
CA SER A 171 -11.21 -12.67 -12.36
C SER A 171 -10.05 -12.82 -13.35
N LEU A 172 -9.08 -13.70 -13.07
CA LEU A 172 -7.90 -13.96 -13.89
C LEU A 172 -7.98 -15.33 -14.56
N THR A 173 -9.14 -15.68 -15.12
CA THR A 173 -9.42 -17.00 -15.73
C THR A 173 -8.52 -17.33 -16.92
N ASN A 174 -7.89 -16.33 -17.53
CA ASN A 174 -6.93 -16.46 -18.61
C ASN A 174 -5.49 -16.73 -18.11
N LEU A 175 -5.32 -17.12 -16.84
CA LEU A 175 -4.05 -17.58 -16.26
C LEU A 175 -4.28 -18.85 -15.43
N ASP A 176 -3.46 -19.88 -15.62
CA ASP A 176 -3.36 -20.99 -14.67
C ASP A 176 -2.47 -20.55 -13.49
N LEU A 177 -3.10 -20.02 -12.44
CA LEU A 177 -2.42 -19.46 -11.28
C LEU A 177 -2.22 -20.50 -10.17
N GLU A 178 -0.98 -20.70 -9.74
CA GLU A 178 -0.65 -21.36 -8.48
C GLU A 178 -0.06 -20.34 -7.51
N ILE A 179 -0.76 -20.03 -6.42
CA ILE A 179 -0.30 -19.07 -5.43
C ILE A 179 0.22 -19.85 -4.22
N ARG A 180 1.44 -19.53 -3.79
CA ARG A 180 2.10 -20.10 -2.61
C ARG A 180 2.39 -19.03 -1.58
N ASN A 181 2.65 -19.45 -0.34
CA ASN A 181 3.08 -18.55 0.75
C ASN A 181 2.13 -17.35 0.90
N THR A 182 0.83 -17.63 1.06
CA THR A 182 -0.19 -16.57 1.21
C THR A 182 -0.21 -15.95 2.62
N GLY A 183 0.51 -16.57 3.56
CA GLY A 183 0.46 -16.24 4.99
C GLY A 183 -0.75 -16.82 5.72
N ARG A 184 -1.72 -17.41 5.00
CA ARG A 184 -2.88 -18.09 5.62
C ARG A 184 -2.48 -19.42 6.26
N ASP A 185 -1.44 -20.06 5.74
CA ASP A 185 -0.92 -21.34 6.22
C ASP A 185 0.04 -21.20 7.43
N GLY A 186 0.04 -20.04 8.10
CA GLY A 186 0.90 -19.75 9.25
C GLY A 186 2.35 -19.38 8.91
N GLY A 187 2.69 -19.23 7.63
CA GLY A 187 4.01 -18.79 7.19
C GLY A 187 4.36 -17.37 7.67
N VAL A 188 5.63 -17.16 7.99
CA VAL A 188 6.11 -15.86 8.49
C VAL A 188 6.49 -14.94 7.33
N LEU A 189 6.08 -13.67 7.43
CA LEU A 189 6.31 -12.62 6.43
C LEU A 189 7.79 -12.52 6.04
N ASN A 190 8.08 -12.67 4.75
CA ASN A 190 9.42 -12.63 4.13
C ASN A 190 10.44 -13.64 4.71
N GLU A 191 10.01 -14.64 5.49
CA GLU A 191 10.91 -15.63 6.05
C GLU A 191 11.19 -16.73 5.03
N SER A 192 12.41 -16.74 4.47
CA SER A 192 12.84 -17.72 3.48
C SER A 192 11.99 -17.79 2.21
N VAL A 193 11.21 -16.73 1.94
CA VAL A 193 10.37 -16.54 0.75
C VAL A 193 10.45 -15.09 0.25
N GLY A 194 9.91 -14.81 -0.93
CA GLY A 194 9.67 -13.47 -1.47
C GLY A 194 10.77 -12.92 -2.37
N ALA A 195 10.43 -11.84 -3.07
CA ALA A 195 11.24 -11.26 -4.14
C ALA A 195 12.66 -10.83 -3.72
N ASP A 196 12.84 -10.30 -2.49
CA ASP A 196 14.16 -9.87 -2.02
C ASP A 196 15.10 -11.06 -1.80
N LEU A 197 14.57 -12.18 -1.29
CA LEU A 197 15.33 -13.42 -1.15
C LEU A 197 15.73 -13.96 -2.52
N CYS A 198 14.75 -14.08 -3.42
CA CYS A 198 14.95 -14.49 -4.81
C CYS A 198 16.10 -13.74 -5.48
N ARG A 199 16.06 -12.41 -5.37
CA ARG A 199 17.08 -11.53 -5.93
C ARG A 199 18.46 -11.76 -5.30
N LYS A 200 18.52 -11.86 -3.97
CA LYS A 200 19.80 -12.02 -3.24
C LYS A 200 20.44 -13.39 -3.47
N LYS A 201 19.62 -14.45 -3.51
CA LYS A 201 20.09 -15.83 -3.69
C LYS A 201 20.14 -16.27 -5.16
N ARG A 202 19.61 -15.46 -6.09
CA ARG A 202 19.42 -15.79 -7.52
C ARG A 202 18.65 -17.10 -7.72
N PHE A 203 17.71 -17.38 -6.83
CA PHE A 203 16.95 -18.62 -6.79
C PHE A 203 15.57 -18.37 -6.20
N CYS A 204 14.53 -18.81 -6.91
CA CYS A 204 13.13 -18.75 -6.48
C CYS A 204 12.56 -20.16 -6.35
N LEU A 205 11.58 -20.33 -5.48
CA LEU A 205 10.87 -21.59 -5.22
C LEU A 205 9.35 -21.36 -5.22
#